data_AF-M6G426-F1
#
_entry.id   AF-M6G426-F1
#
_cell.length_a   1.000
_cell.length_b   1.000
_cell.length_c   1.000
_cell.angle_alpha   90.00
_cell.angle_beta   90.00
_cell.angle_gamma   90.00
#
_symmetry.space_group_name_H-M   'P 1'
#
loop_
_entity.id
_entity.type
_entity.pdbx_description
1 polymer ?
#
loop_
_entity_poly.entity_id
_entity_poly.type
_entity_poly.pdbx_seq_one_letter_code
_entity_poly.pdbx_strand_id
1 'polypeptide(L)'
;MSVQIKTIQRYEVVTQLLYDIRRSLFFDKLKAYERKALEDRKKALEPERATLKNSIDFIQAYELLDSDSETAILKLAELGWFVEEWEFEEDVWRRNI
;
A
#
# COMPACT_ATOMS: atom_id res chain seq x y z
N MET A 1 18.35 4.93 -1.19
CA MET A 1 17.06 4.83 -0.48
C MET A 1 16.57 3.40 -0.64
N SER A 2 16.39 2.65 0.45
CA SER A 2 15.91 1.26 0.37
C SER A 2 14.46 1.22 -0.13
N VAL A 3 14.09 0.16 -0.86
CA VAL A 3 12.72 -0.08 -1.36
C VAL A 3 11.70 0.02 -0.20
N GLN A 4 12.06 -0.50 0.97
CA GLN A 4 11.25 -0.43 2.18
C GLN A 4 10.85 1.00 2.58
N ILE A 5 11.78 1.96 2.55
CA ILE A 5 11.49 3.37 2.91
C ILE A 5 10.48 3.96 1.92
N LYS A 6 10.61 3.64 0.63
CA LYS A 6 9.67 4.08 -0.41
C LYS A 6 8.28 3.49 -0.18
N THR A 7 8.18 2.19 0.13
CA THR A 7 6.91 1.51 0.42
C THR A 7 6.20 2.11 1.63
N ILE A 8 6.92 2.40 2.72
CA ILE A 8 6.38 3.05 3.92
C ILE A 8 5.88 4.46 3.59
N GLN A 9 6.68 5.27 2.89
CA GLN A 9 6.28 6.62 2.48
C GLN A 9 5.01 6.59 1.62
N ARG A 10 4.91 5.64 0.69
CA ARG A 10 3.70 5.50 -0.13
C ARG A 10 2.49 5.09 0.69
N TYR A 11 2.66 4.16 1.64
CA TYR A 11 1.59 3.75 2.55
C TYR A 11 1.04 4.94 3.35
N GLU A 12 1.91 5.81 3.87
CA GLU A 12 1.52 7.02 4.59
C GLU A 12 0.75 7.99 3.69
N VAL A 13 1.24 8.24 2.47
CA VAL A 13 0.58 9.12 1.48
C VAL A 13 -0.81 8.60 1.12
N VAL A 14 -0.93 7.30 0.80
CA VAL A 14 -2.22 6.68 0.45
C VAL A 14 -3.18 6.72 1.64
N THR A 15 -2.67 6.47 2.85
CA THR A 15 -3.47 6.53 4.08
C THR A 15 -4.00 7.94 4.34
N GLN A 16 -3.17 8.96 4.19
CA GLN A 16 -3.56 10.36 4.33
C GLN A 16 -4.60 10.74 3.27
N LEU A 17 -4.37 10.37 2.00
CA LEU A 17 -5.30 10.65 0.92
C LEU A 17 -6.67 9.99 1.14
N LEU A 18 -6.70 8.74 1.61
CA LEU A 18 -7.94 8.05 1.98
C LEU A 18 -8.66 8.73 3.14
N TYR A 19 -7.92 9.23 4.13
CA TYR A 19 -8.49 10.01 5.22
C TYR A 19 -9.14 11.30 4.72
N ASP A 20 -8.44 12.06 3.88
CA ASP A 20 -8.95 13.31 3.32
C ASP A 20 -10.17 13.08 2.43
N ILE A 21 -10.16 12.05 1.57
CA ILE A 21 -11.31 11.66 0.76
C ILE A 21 -12.52 11.32 1.64
N ARG A 22 -12.34 10.50 2.68
CA ARG A 22 -13.44 10.12 3.59
C ARG A 22 -13.98 11.33 4.34
N ARG A 23 -13.09 12.23 4.78
CA ARG A 23 -13.47 13.49 5.43
C ARG A 23 -14.32 14.34 4.49
N SER A 24 -13.88 14.57 3.25
CA SER A 24 -14.63 15.36 2.27
C SER A 24 -15.96 14.73 1.90
N LEU A 25 -16.02 13.41 1.73
CA LEU A 25 -17.27 12.70 1.47
C LEU A 25 -18.32 12.89 2.58
N PHE A 26 -17.87 13.04 3.83
CA PHE A 26 -18.73 13.16 5.01
C PHE A 26 -19.10 14.60 5.34
N PHE A 27 -18.14 15.53 5.31
CA PHE A 27 -18.33 16.90 5.81
C PHE A 27 -18.62 17.93 4.71
N ASP A 28 -18.17 17.69 3.47
CA ASP A 28 -18.27 18.69 2.42
C ASP A 28 -19.59 18.58 1.67
N LYS A 29 -20.16 19.73 1.28
CA LYS A 29 -21.30 19.79 0.38
C LYS A 29 -20.83 19.62 -1.06
N LEU A 30 -20.65 18.36 -1.45
CA LEU A 30 -20.18 17.98 -2.78
C LEU A 30 -21.33 17.89 -3.78
N LYS A 31 -21.07 18.26 -5.03
CA LYS A 31 -21.96 17.94 -6.15
C LYS A 31 -21.86 16.44 -6.47
N ALA A 32 -22.88 15.91 -7.15
CA ALA A 32 -22.96 14.48 -7.46
C ALA A 32 -21.72 13.94 -8.21
N TYR A 33 -21.18 14.72 -9.16
CA TYR A 33 -19.99 14.30 -9.92
C TYR A 33 -18.71 14.30 -9.05
N GLU A 34 -18.59 15.24 -8.11
CA GLU A 34 -17.43 15.35 -7.20
C GLU A 34 -17.44 14.19 -6.21
N ARG A 35 -18.61 13.90 -5.63
CA ARG A 35 -18.80 12.73 -4.76
C ARG A 35 -18.48 11.42 -5.49
N LYS A 36 -18.94 11.26 -6.73
CA LYS A 36 -18.64 10.06 -7.53
C LYS A 36 -17.14 9.92 -7.77
N ALA A 37 -16.47 10.99 -8.19
CA ALA A 37 -15.02 10.97 -8.42
C ALA A 37 -14.23 10.59 -7.16
N LEU A 38 -14.64 11.10 -5.99
CA LEU A 38 -14.03 10.77 -4.71
C LEU A 38 -14.28 9.31 -4.29
N GLU A 39 -15.49 8.78 -4.47
CA GLU A 39 -15.80 7.37 -4.19
C GLU A 39 -15.04 6.42 -5.13
N ASP A 40 -14.93 6.75 -6.42
CA ASP A 40 -14.16 5.96 -7.39
C ASP A 40 -12.67 5.97 -7.01
N ARG A 41 -12.13 7.13 -6.62
CA ARG A 41 -10.74 7.24 -6.17
C ARG A 41 -10.49 6.49 -4.86
N LYS A 42 -11.42 6.55 -3.90
CA LYS A 42 -11.36 5.76 -2.67
C LYS A 42 -11.32 4.25 -2.97
N LYS A 43 -12.19 3.76 -3.86
CA LYS A 43 -12.22 2.34 -4.27
C LYS A 43 -10.91 1.88 -4.90
N ALA A 44 -10.21 2.74 -5.63
CA ALA A 44 -8.90 2.41 -6.20
C ALA A 44 -7.78 2.39 -5.14
N LEU A 45 -7.84 3.30 -4.16
CA LEU A 45 -6.78 3.45 -3.14
C LEU A 45 -6.89 2.45 -1.99
N GLU A 46 -8.08 1.93 -1.67
CA GLU A 46 -8.24 0.96 -0.58
C GLU A 46 -7.46 -0.35 -0.79
N PRO A 47 -7.50 -0.98 -1.99
CA PRO A 47 -6.66 -2.12 -2.32
C PRO A 47 -5.16 -1.77 -2.24
N GLU A 48 -4.75 -0.63 -2.80
CA GLU A 48 -3.36 -0.18 -2.78
C GLU A 48 -2.85 -0.06 -1.33
N ARG A 49 -3.62 0.57 -0.44
CA ARG A 49 -3.28 0.68 0.99
C ARG A 49 -3.10 -0.70 1.65
N ALA A 50 -4.02 -1.62 1.37
CA ALA A 50 -3.99 -2.96 1.94
C ALA A 50 -2.74 -3.73 1.50
N THR A 51 -2.42 -3.67 0.21
CA THR A 51 -1.22 -4.28 -0.34
C THR A 51 0.05 -3.69 0.27
N LEU A 52 0.16 -2.36 0.34
CA LEU A 52 1.33 -1.69 0.94
C LEU A 52 1.49 -2.07 2.43
N LYS A 53 0.39 -2.21 3.18
CA LYS A 53 0.45 -2.68 4.56
C LYS A 53 1.00 -4.10 4.65
N ASN A 54 0.52 -5.00 3.80
CA ASN A 54 1.01 -6.37 3.75
C ASN A 54 2.50 -6.42 3.39
N SER A 55 2.96 -5.60 2.45
CA SER A 55 4.38 -5.48 2.12
C SER A 55 5.21 -5.06 3.33
N ILE A 56 4.76 -4.04 4.06
CA ILE A 56 5.45 -3.56 5.27
C ILE A 56 5.48 -4.64 6.35
N ASP A 57 4.35 -5.31 6.60
CA ASP A 57 4.26 -6.34 7.63
C ASP A 57 5.13 -7.56 7.30
N PHE A 58 5.19 -7.93 6.02
CA PHE A 58 6.10 -8.96 5.54
C PHE A 58 7.56 -8.57 5.75
N ILE A 59 7.94 -7.34 5.35
CA ILE A 59 9.31 -6.83 5.53
C ILE A 59 9.70 -6.86 7.02
N GLN A 60 8.81 -6.42 7.90
CA GLN A 60 9.04 -6.44 9.34
C GLN A 60 9.16 -7.86 9.89
N ALA A 61 8.28 -8.77 9.47
CA ALA A 61 8.36 -10.19 9.85
C ALA A 61 9.65 -10.85 9.33
N TYR A 62 10.05 -10.49 8.12
CA TYR A 62 11.28 -10.94 7.47
C TYR A 62 12.53 -10.46 8.22
N GLU A 63 12.59 -9.18 8.62
CA GLU A 63 13.70 -8.65 9.43
C GLU A 63 13.80 -9.31 10.82
N LEU A 64 12.67 -9.73 11.40
CA LEU A 64 12.65 -10.45 12.67
C LEU A 64 13.13 -11.91 12.57
N LEU A 65 13.16 -12.50 11.37
CA LEU A 65 13.48 -13.91 11.17
C LEU A 65 14.98 -14.23 11.11
N ASP A 66 15.86 -13.21 11.10
CA ASP A 66 17.34 -13.31 11.20
C ASP A 66 18.03 -14.40 10.35
N SER A 67 17.39 -14.84 9.26
CA SER A 67 17.89 -15.90 8.38
C SER A 67 18.08 -15.36 6.97
N ASP A 68 19.12 -15.84 6.29
CA ASP A 68 19.44 -15.55 4.88
C ASP A 68 18.18 -15.30 4.04
N SER A 69 18.21 -14.20 3.31
CA SER A 69 17.03 -13.51 2.78
C SER A 69 16.08 -14.38 1.98
N GLU A 70 16.63 -15.32 1.24
CA GLU A 70 15.89 -16.23 0.38
C GLU A 70 15.08 -17.26 1.17
N THR A 71 15.60 -17.73 2.31
CA THR A 71 14.96 -18.76 3.14
C THR A 71 13.78 -18.19 3.94
N ALA A 72 13.90 -16.94 4.42
CA ALA A 72 12.81 -16.29 5.14
C ALA A 72 11.63 -15.94 4.22
N ILE A 73 11.89 -15.50 2.98
CA ILE A 73 10.85 -15.25 1.98
C ILE A 73 10.07 -16.53 1.67
N LEU A 74 10.77 -17.65 1.45
CA LEU A 74 10.14 -18.95 1.19
C LEU A 74 9.28 -19.43 2.37
N LYS A 75 9.79 -19.31 3.61
CA LYS A 75 9.03 -19.68 4.82
C LYS A 75 7.79 -18.80 5.03
N LEU A 76 7.89 -17.50 4.77
CA LEU A 76 6.73 -16.60 4.88
C LEU A 76 5.69 -16.90 3.79
N ALA A 77 6.12 -17.21 2.57
CA ALA A 77 5.22 -17.66 1.50
C ALA A 77 4.52 -18.99 1.85
N GLU A 78 5.23 -19.96 2.44
CA GLU A 78 4.63 -21.21 2.96
C GLU A 78 3.58 -20.96 4.05
N LEU A 79 3.74 -19.90 4.84
CA LEU A 79 2.76 -19.46 5.85
C LEU A 79 1.58 -18.69 5.24
N GLY A 80 1.50 -18.57 3.91
CA GLY A 80 0.43 -17.91 3.18
C GLY A 80 0.58 -16.40 3.06
N TRP A 81 1.76 -15.86 3.35
CA TRP A 81 2.05 -14.43 3.18
C TRP A 81 2.52 -14.16 1.76
N PHE A 82 1.73 -13.39 1.01
CA PHE A 82 2.09 -12.95 -0.33
C PHE A 82 2.16 -11.43 -0.36
N VAL A 83 3.29 -10.92 -0.84
CA VAL A 83 3.47 -9.48 -1.07
C VAL A 83 3.46 -9.23 -2.57
N GLU A 84 2.51 -8.42 -3.04
CA GLU A 84 2.72 -7.73 -4.30
C GLU A 84 3.69 -6.58 -4.02
N GLU A 85 4.91 -6.68 -4.52
CA GLU A 85 5.87 -5.58 -4.42
C GLU A 85 5.45 -4.46 -5.37
N TRP A 86 5.48 -3.23 -4.89
CA TRP A 86 5.24 -2.04 -5.70
C TRP A 86 6.55 -1.29 -5.84
N GLU A 87 7.00 -1.13 -7.08
CA GLU A 87 8.19 -0.37 -7.40
C GLU A 87 7.81 1.02 -7.91
N PHE A 88 8.66 1.99 -7.61
CA PHE A 88 8.54 3.34 -8.13
C PHE A 88 9.55 3.53 -9.25
N GLU A 89 9.05 3.51 -10.48
CA GLU A 89 9.82 3.64 -11.71
C GLU A 89 9.13 4.64 -12.65
N GLU A 90 9.92 5.46 -13.36
CA GLU A 90 9.39 6.49 -14.29
C GLU A 90 8.32 7.41 -13.67
N ASP A 91 8.52 7.85 -12.42
CA ASP A 91 7.58 8.68 -11.65
C ASP A 91 6.20 8.05 -11.38
N VAL A 92 6.06 6.73 -11.59
CA VAL A 92 4.81 5.99 -11.40
C VAL A 92 5.03 4.77 -10.50
N TRP A 93 4.07 4.52 -9.60
CA TRP A 93 4.04 3.28 -8.83
C TRP A 93 3.48 2.15 -9.68
N ARG A 94 4.27 1.10 -9.88
CA ARG A 94 3.89 -0.08 -10.66
C ARG A 94 3.94 -1.31 -9.76
N ARG A 95 3.00 -2.22 -9.98
CA ARG A 95 3.04 -3.55 -9.39
C ARG A 95 4.15 -4.33 -10.08
N ASN A 96 5.09 -4.87 -9.30
CA ASN A 96 6.06 -5.83 -9.78
C ASN A 96 5.31 -7.16 -9.98
N ILE A 97 5.22 -7.64 -11.23
CA ILE A 97 4.55 -8.90 -11.62
C ILE A 97 5.62 -9.96 -11.83
#